data_AF-G0LGZ9-F1
#
_entry.id   AF-G0LGZ9-F1
#
_cell.length_a   1.000
_cell.length_b   1.000
_cell.length_c   1.000
_cell.angle_alpha   90.00
_cell.angle_beta   90.00
_cell.angle_gamma   90.00
#
_symmetry.space_group_name_H-M   'P 1'
#
loop_
_entity.id
_entity.type
_entity.pdbx_description
1 polymer ?
#
loop_
_entity_poly.entity_id
_entity_poly.type
_entity_poly.pdbx_seq_one_letter_code
_entity_poly.pdbx_strand_id
1 'polypeptide(L)'
;MIKVPGTVSKALIAHLVNVKDQINFDGLCVTAVDGGYRIETPSVETPTLTHTDLLNYVTTEEVAPYVTNWYYWESTLSELGRHRRAFLRHAEGAHKNDVPTRYRALRSDDGCLTEWGEIQVTAILDNRGHRHYDIRHQDDAKVAPETLETHTDPRDAREISTYDDRGRYRPLQTAPSLQTGWVFPNLDARDAVETINFLYPASIPNWNLERNGELDITHWRETVERQTGIYGVVEELPRSAVEWVAEACCVDSQCLKRREWQYTDDDQLEADGGTGTFPCREPCSLVIAASRRWTKLEEENERTYEFDLTPSEKDQLEAIIDAVADGRTDEIREADVYEGANQYRTRFLRAKRIDDEGRLSGTPTEPLAESSTNDEQQTVMDDADNDVATSGNEPHDGADHSSQSAEANGEASKDE
;
A
#
# COMPACT_ATOMS: atom_id res chain seq x y z
N MET A 1 -33.90 -13.94 -8.82
CA MET A 1 -34.63 -12.68 -8.56
C MET A 1 -33.99 -11.84 -7.47
N ILE A 2 -33.66 -10.58 -7.77
CA ILE A 2 -33.14 -9.58 -6.81
C ILE A 2 -34.31 -9.12 -5.94
N LYS A 3 -34.20 -9.21 -4.61
CA LYS A 3 -35.22 -8.62 -3.74
C LYS A 3 -35.03 -7.11 -3.71
N VAL A 4 -36.08 -6.34 -3.97
CA VAL A 4 -36.11 -4.88 -3.79
C VAL A 4 -36.76 -4.58 -2.44
N PRO A 5 -36.00 -4.14 -1.43
CA PRO A 5 -36.57 -3.75 -0.14
C PRO A 5 -37.53 -2.57 -0.28
N GLY A 6 -38.58 -2.52 0.54
CA GLY A 6 -39.51 -1.39 0.54
C GLY A 6 -38.85 -0.03 0.85
N THR A 7 -37.69 -0.02 1.51
CA THR A 7 -36.87 1.19 1.72
C THR A 7 -36.34 1.76 0.40
N VAL A 8 -35.96 0.89 -0.55
CA VAL A 8 -35.52 1.28 -1.89
C VAL A 8 -36.66 1.96 -2.64
N SER A 9 -37.83 1.33 -2.67
CA SER A 9 -39.01 1.89 -3.33
C SER A 9 -39.44 3.23 -2.72
N LYS A 10 -39.41 3.36 -1.39
CA LYS A 10 -39.70 4.63 -0.70
C LYS A 10 -38.71 5.72 -1.06
N ALA A 11 -37.41 5.39 -1.07
CA ALA A 11 -36.36 6.35 -1.44
C ALA A 11 -36.48 6.78 -2.90
N LEU A 12 -36.81 5.86 -3.81
CA LEU A 12 -37.06 6.16 -5.23
C LEU A 12 -38.15 7.23 -5.38
N ILE A 13 -39.32 7.00 -4.77
CA ILE A 13 -40.44 7.95 -4.83
C ILE A 13 -40.07 9.27 -4.15
N ALA A 14 -39.42 9.22 -2.98
CA ALA A 14 -39.02 10.43 -2.28
C ALA A 14 -38.04 11.27 -3.11
N HIS A 15 -37.11 10.65 -3.84
CA HIS A 15 -36.18 11.35 -4.72
C HIS A 15 -36.91 12.02 -5.88
N LEU A 16 -37.80 11.28 -6.55
CA LEU A 16 -38.58 11.75 -7.70
C LEU A 16 -39.55 12.89 -7.37
N VAL A 17 -40.03 12.97 -6.13
CA VAL A 17 -40.98 14.00 -5.70
C VAL A 17 -40.27 15.21 -5.09
N ASN A 18 -39.16 15.03 -4.38
CA ASN A 18 -38.61 16.06 -3.51
C ASN A 18 -37.25 16.63 -3.94
N VAL A 19 -36.48 15.91 -4.77
CA VAL A 19 -35.07 16.26 -5.03
C VAL A 19 -34.87 16.63 -6.49
N LYS A 20 -35.26 15.72 -7.39
CA LYS A 20 -35.21 15.89 -8.84
C LYS A 20 -36.38 15.12 -9.44
N ASP A 21 -37.06 15.70 -10.42
CA ASP A 21 -38.11 15.00 -11.18
C ASP A 21 -37.56 13.83 -12.03
N GLN A 22 -36.27 13.51 -11.89
CA GLN A 22 -35.58 12.49 -12.63
C GLN A 22 -34.42 11.86 -11.84
N ILE A 23 -34.29 10.54 -11.96
CA ILE A 23 -33.09 9.76 -11.62
C ILE A 23 -32.39 9.40 -12.92
N ASN A 24 -31.08 9.64 -12.99
CA ASN A 24 -30.22 9.16 -14.08
C ASN A 24 -28.93 8.61 -13.48
N PHE A 25 -28.76 7.28 -13.47
CA PHE A 25 -27.63 6.63 -12.82
C PHE A 25 -27.33 5.24 -13.39
N ASP A 26 -26.11 5.02 -13.87
CA ASP A 26 -25.64 3.71 -14.38
C ASP A 26 -26.61 3.04 -15.36
N GLY A 27 -27.19 3.83 -16.28
CA GLY A 27 -28.16 3.35 -17.27
C GLY A 27 -29.60 3.26 -16.77
N LEU A 28 -29.87 3.51 -15.49
CA LEU A 28 -31.23 3.74 -15.00
C LEU A 28 -31.66 5.17 -15.32
N CYS A 29 -32.78 5.33 -16.01
CA CYS A 29 -33.51 6.58 -16.01
C CYS A 29 -34.92 6.38 -15.48
N VAL A 30 -35.31 7.17 -14.47
CA VAL A 30 -36.70 7.21 -13.98
C VAL A 30 -37.14 8.66 -13.96
N THR A 31 -38.20 9.00 -14.67
CA THR A 31 -38.66 10.39 -14.80
C THR A 31 -40.11 10.49 -14.34
N ALA A 32 -40.42 11.49 -13.51
CA ALA A 32 -41.78 11.89 -13.20
C ALA A 32 -42.35 12.66 -14.40
N VAL A 33 -43.49 12.22 -14.91
CA VAL A 33 -44.17 12.82 -16.06
C VAL A 33 -45.61 13.16 -15.70
N ASP A 34 -46.28 13.97 -16.52
CA ASP A 34 -47.70 14.24 -16.31
C ASP A 34 -48.50 12.93 -16.33
N GLY A 35 -49.23 12.67 -15.25
CA GLY A 35 -50.01 11.46 -15.05
C GLY A 35 -49.23 10.21 -14.58
N GLY A 36 -47.93 10.26 -14.28
CA GLY A 36 -47.22 9.10 -13.73
C GLY A 36 -45.70 9.14 -13.82
N TYR A 37 -45.11 7.99 -14.16
CA TYR A 37 -43.65 7.81 -14.22
C TYR A 37 -43.24 7.03 -15.47
N ARG A 38 -42.04 7.30 -15.98
CA ARG A 38 -41.41 6.50 -17.04
C ARG A 38 -40.10 5.92 -16.55
N ILE A 39 -39.87 4.65 -16.83
CA ILE A 39 -38.57 3.98 -16.65
C ILE A 39 -37.96 3.70 -18.02
N GLU A 40 -36.67 4.02 -18.13
CA GLU A 40 -35.81 3.66 -19.25
C GLU A 40 -34.54 2.98 -18.69
N THR A 41 -34.12 1.93 -19.38
CA THR A 41 -32.85 1.21 -19.21
C THR A 41 -32.25 0.97 -20.60
N PRO A 42 -30.99 0.53 -20.75
CA PRO A 42 -30.43 0.23 -22.07
C PRO A 42 -31.23 -0.79 -22.89
N SER A 43 -32.01 -1.65 -22.22
CA SER A 43 -32.77 -2.73 -22.85
C SER A 43 -34.27 -2.48 -22.92
N VAL A 44 -34.80 -1.53 -22.15
CA VAL A 44 -36.24 -1.35 -21.99
C VAL A 44 -36.62 0.12 -21.85
N GLU A 45 -37.68 0.51 -22.53
CA GLU A 45 -38.41 1.75 -22.30
C GLU A 45 -39.88 1.40 -22.02
N THR A 46 -40.40 1.96 -20.92
CA THR A 46 -41.78 1.70 -20.49
C THR A 46 -42.74 2.78 -20.99
N PRO A 47 -44.02 2.46 -21.23
CA PRO A 47 -45.06 3.50 -21.30
C PRO A 47 -45.21 4.20 -19.94
N THR A 48 -45.97 5.29 -19.88
CA THR A 48 -46.26 5.97 -18.60
C THR A 48 -46.94 5.01 -17.63
N LEU A 49 -46.28 4.78 -16.49
CA LEU A 49 -46.71 3.90 -15.41
C LEU A 49 -47.42 4.72 -14.33
N THR A 50 -48.49 4.15 -13.76
CA THR A 50 -49.07 4.67 -12.52
C THR A 50 -48.11 4.46 -11.35
N HIS A 51 -48.37 5.09 -10.21
CA HIS A 51 -47.57 4.87 -9.00
C HIS A 51 -47.50 3.38 -8.60
N THR A 52 -48.63 2.67 -8.64
CA THR A 52 -48.68 1.23 -8.30
C THR A 52 -47.93 0.39 -9.32
N ASP A 53 -48.08 0.70 -10.62
CA ASP A 53 -47.38 -0.05 -11.68
C ASP A 53 -45.87 0.17 -11.62
N LEU A 54 -45.43 1.40 -11.30
CA LEU A 54 -44.02 1.70 -11.05
C LEU A 54 -43.46 0.81 -9.93
N LEU A 55 -44.15 0.76 -8.78
CA LEU A 55 -43.70 -0.03 -7.63
C LEU A 55 -43.61 -1.53 -7.94
N ASN A 56 -44.50 -2.05 -8.78
CA ASN A 56 -44.42 -3.42 -9.25
C ASN A 56 -43.26 -3.61 -10.24
N TYR A 57 -43.13 -2.68 -11.20
CA TYR A 57 -42.17 -2.80 -12.29
C TYR A 57 -40.70 -2.74 -11.82
N VAL A 58 -40.39 -1.92 -10.81
CA VAL A 58 -39.02 -1.86 -10.26
C VAL A 58 -38.57 -3.16 -9.58
N THR A 59 -39.49 -4.09 -9.28
CA THR A 59 -39.17 -5.40 -8.71
C THR A 59 -38.88 -6.48 -9.74
N THR A 60 -39.10 -6.19 -11.03
CA THR A 60 -38.83 -7.11 -12.14
C THR A 60 -37.33 -7.38 -12.26
N GLU A 61 -36.96 -8.55 -12.81
CA GLU A 61 -35.54 -8.90 -13.00
C GLU A 61 -34.81 -7.94 -13.95
N GLU A 62 -35.54 -7.28 -14.85
CA GLU A 62 -35.02 -6.28 -15.78
C GLU A 62 -34.57 -5.00 -15.06
N VAL A 63 -35.33 -4.52 -14.06
CA VAL A 63 -35.12 -3.20 -13.45
C VAL A 63 -34.53 -3.27 -12.04
N ALA A 64 -34.79 -4.34 -11.29
CA ALA A 64 -34.33 -4.48 -9.91
C ALA A 64 -32.81 -4.30 -9.73
N PRO A 65 -31.92 -4.80 -10.62
CA PRO A 65 -30.48 -4.53 -10.52
C PRO A 65 -30.17 -3.02 -10.55
N TYR A 66 -30.79 -2.29 -11.46
CA TYR A 66 -30.58 -0.85 -11.63
C TYR A 66 -31.04 -0.04 -10.43
N VAL A 67 -32.26 -0.30 -9.95
CA VAL A 67 -32.86 0.46 -8.84
C VAL A 67 -32.16 0.19 -7.51
N THR A 68 -31.78 -1.06 -7.24
CA THR A 68 -30.98 -1.39 -6.05
C THR A 68 -29.56 -0.85 -6.14
N ASN A 69 -28.97 -0.81 -7.35
CA ASN A 69 -27.65 -0.23 -7.56
C ASN A 69 -27.66 1.28 -7.29
N TRP A 70 -28.61 2.01 -7.88
CA TRP A 70 -28.82 3.43 -7.61
C TRP A 70 -28.97 3.69 -6.12
N TYR A 71 -29.87 2.97 -5.44
CA TYR A 71 -30.12 3.19 -4.02
C TYR A 71 -28.86 2.98 -3.16
N TYR A 72 -28.10 1.93 -3.42
CA TYR A 72 -26.88 1.67 -2.67
C TYR A 72 -25.86 2.81 -2.83
N TRP A 73 -25.63 3.30 -4.05
CA TRP A 73 -24.66 4.36 -4.28
C TRP A 73 -25.21 5.72 -3.83
N GLU A 74 -26.38 6.12 -4.27
CA GLU A 74 -26.93 7.46 -4.06
C GLU A 74 -27.60 7.65 -2.69
N SER A 75 -27.92 6.56 -1.98
CA SER A 75 -28.50 6.63 -0.63
C SER A 75 -27.64 5.96 0.43
N THR A 76 -27.25 4.68 0.27
CA THR A 76 -26.51 3.97 1.32
C THR A 76 -25.09 4.51 1.50
N LEU A 77 -24.41 4.86 0.40
CA LEU A 77 -23.03 5.35 0.39
C LEU A 77 -22.94 6.83 -0.01
N SER A 78 -24.00 7.63 0.16
CA SER A 78 -24.00 9.07 -0.21
C SER A 78 -22.85 9.84 0.44
N GLU A 79 -22.60 9.56 1.72
CA GLU A 79 -21.57 10.22 2.53
C GLU A 79 -20.16 9.65 2.33
N LEU A 80 -20.04 8.52 1.62
CA LEU A 80 -18.75 7.92 1.35
C LEU A 80 -18.04 8.81 0.32
N GLY A 81 -16.95 9.48 0.70
CA GLY A 81 -16.27 10.45 -0.17
C GLY A 81 -15.92 9.89 -1.56
N ARG A 82 -15.80 10.78 -2.56
CA ARG A 82 -15.66 10.43 -3.99
C ARG A 82 -14.60 9.36 -4.29
N HIS A 83 -13.45 9.41 -3.63
CA HIS A 83 -12.33 8.49 -3.89
C HIS A 83 -12.66 7.06 -3.46
N ARG A 84 -13.23 6.90 -2.26
CA ARG A 84 -13.64 5.60 -1.70
C ARG A 84 -14.75 4.98 -2.57
N ARG A 85 -15.73 5.78 -2.98
CA ARG A 85 -16.77 5.32 -3.92
C ARG A 85 -16.20 4.91 -5.27
N ALA A 86 -15.28 5.70 -5.83
CA ALA A 86 -14.65 5.38 -7.11
C ALA A 86 -13.89 4.05 -7.06
N PHE A 87 -13.14 3.81 -5.99
CA PHE A 87 -12.45 2.54 -5.77
C PHE A 87 -13.43 1.37 -5.64
N LEU A 88 -14.44 1.46 -4.78
CA LEU A 88 -15.40 0.35 -4.62
C LEU A 88 -16.15 0.06 -5.93
N ARG A 89 -16.50 1.09 -6.70
CA ARG A 89 -17.07 0.90 -8.04
C ARG A 89 -16.10 0.20 -8.98
N HIS A 90 -14.81 0.51 -8.90
CA HIS A 90 -13.77 -0.18 -9.65
C HIS A 90 -13.66 -1.65 -9.22
N ALA A 91 -13.64 -1.92 -7.91
CA ALA A 91 -13.61 -3.25 -7.32
C ALA A 91 -14.81 -4.11 -7.73
N GLU A 92 -16.00 -3.52 -7.86
CA GLU A 92 -17.18 -4.20 -8.40
C GLU A 92 -17.15 -4.38 -9.94
N GLY A 93 -16.13 -3.90 -10.64
CA GLY A 93 -16.04 -4.00 -12.10
C GLY A 93 -16.93 -3.02 -12.87
N ALA A 94 -17.39 -1.92 -12.25
CA ALA A 94 -18.29 -0.94 -12.89
C ALA A 94 -17.68 -0.21 -14.09
N HIS A 95 -16.35 -0.24 -14.22
CA HIS A 95 -15.62 0.37 -15.33
C HIS A 95 -15.62 -0.51 -16.60
N LYS A 96 -15.99 -1.79 -16.48
CA LYS A 96 -16.01 -2.79 -17.57
C LYS A 96 -17.41 -3.28 -17.90
N ASN A 97 -18.29 -3.33 -16.91
CA ASN A 97 -19.57 -4.02 -17.00
C ASN A 97 -20.76 -3.09 -16.74
N ASP A 98 -21.84 -3.29 -17.49
CA ASP A 98 -23.15 -2.71 -17.15
C ASP A 98 -23.70 -3.28 -15.83
N VAL A 99 -24.76 -2.67 -15.30
CA VAL A 99 -25.33 -3.08 -14.00
C VAL A 99 -25.75 -4.56 -13.98
N PRO A 100 -26.52 -5.09 -14.95
CA PRO A 100 -26.93 -6.49 -14.91
C PRO A 100 -25.77 -7.47 -15.00
N THR A 101 -24.76 -7.19 -15.84
CA THR A 101 -23.57 -8.05 -15.97
C THR A 101 -22.72 -8.02 -14.70
N ARG A 102 -22.50 -6.83 -14.13
CA ARG A 102 -21.82 -6.67 -12.85
C ARG A 102 -22.55 -7.41 -11.72
N TYR A 103 -23.87 -7.31 -11.63
CA TYR A 103 -24.65 -8.00 -10.61
C TYR A 103 -24.60 -9.53 -10.74
N ARG A 104 -24.47 -10.06 -11.96
CA ARG A 104 -24.23 -11.49 -12.19
C ARG A 104 -22.85 -11.90 -11.69
N ALA A 105 -21.81 -11.10 -11.97
CA ALA A 105 -20.45 -11.37 -11.48
C ALA A 105 -20.36 -11.30 -9.95
N LEU A 106 -20.90 -10.24 -9.33
CA LEU A 106 -20.93 -10.09 -7.87
C LEU A 106 -21.65 -11.25 -7.14
N ARG A 107 -22.59 -11.92 -7.81
CA ARG A 107 -23.35 -13.06 -7.27
C ARG A 107 -22.77 -14.43 -7.61
N SER A 108 -21.74 -14.46 -8.45
CA SER A 108 -21.04 -15.71 -8.72
C SER A 108 -20.26 -16.14 -7.48
N ASP A 109 -19.90 -17.42 -7.42
CA ASP A 109 -19.12 -17.96 -6.31
C ASP A 109 -17.73 -17.29 -6.19
N ASP A 110 -17.22 -16.74 -7.30
CA ASP A 110 -15.92 -16.05 -7.36
C ASP A 110 -16.01 -14.54 -7.03
N GLY A 111 -17.21 -13.95 -7.07
CA GLY A 111 -17.41 -12.51 -6.94
C GLY A 111 -16.71 -11.66 -8.02
N CYS A 112 -16.47 -10.39 -7.71
CA CYS A 112 -15.61 -9.51 -8.52
C CYS A 112 -14.27 -9.31 -7.81
N LEU A 113 -13.20 -9.87 -8.38
CA LEU A 113 -11.85 -9.75 -7.85
C LEU A 113 -11.15 -8.50 -8.40
N THR A 114 -10.41 -7.80 -7.53
CA THR A 114 -9.52 -6.69 -7.88
C THR A 114 -8.24 -6.80 -7.07
N GLU A 115 -7.11 -6.84 -7.76
CA GLU A 115 -5.78 -6.79 -7.15
C GLU A 115 -5.41 -5.34 -6.81
N TRP A 116 -4.70 -5.15 -5.70
CA TRP A 116 -4.29 -3.83 -5.23
C TRP A 116 -3.00 -3.91 -4.41
N GLY A 117 -1.84 -3.63 -4.99
CA GLY A 117 -0.56 -3.92 -4.33
C GLY A 117 -0.39 -5.45 -4.23
N GLU A 118 -0.20 -5.97 -3.02
CA GLU A 118 -0.10 -7.43 -2.75
C GLU A 118 -1.41 -8.04 -2.23
N ILE A 119 -2.49 -7.25 -2.12
CA ILE A 119 -3.79 -7.78 -1.69
C ILE A 119 -4.70 -8.05 -2.88
N GLN A 120 -5.66 -8.93 -2.67
CA GLN A 120 -6.85 -9.07 -3.50
C GLN A 120 -8.09 -8.66 -2.71
N VAL A 121 -9.00 -7.96 -3.38
CA VAL A 121 -10.29 -7.54 -2.86
C VAL A 121 -11.38 -8.23 -3.68
N THR A 122 -12.19 -9.06 -3.03
CA THR A 122 -13.30 -9.75 -3.69
C THR A 122 -14.62 -9.13 -3.24
N ALA A 123 -15.28 -8.42 -4.16
CA ALA A 123 -16.60 -7.84 -3.93
C ALA A 123 -17.69 -8.86 -4.24
N ILE A 124 -18.62 -9.04 -3.31
CA ILE A 124 -19.68 -10.05 -3.36
C ILE A 124 -21.03 -9.38 -3.10
N LEU A 125 -22.06 -9.79 -3.83
CA LEU A 125 -23.46 -9.42 -3.58
C LEU A 125 -24.22 -10.65 -3.10
N ASP A 126 -24.60 -10.68 -1.83
CA ASP A 126 -25.29 -11.84 -1.27
C ASP A 126 -26.74 -11.99 -1.76
N ASN A 127 -27.38 -13.10 -1.37
CA ASN A 127 -28.78 -13.38 -1.71
C ASN A 127 -29.79 -12.44 -1.04
N ARG A 128 -29.39 -11.69 -0.01
CA ARG A 128 -30.19 -10.66 0.67
C ARG A 128 -30.05 -9.30 0.01
N GLY A 129 -29.11 -9.15 -0.92
CA GLY A 129 -28.82 -7.91 -1.63
C GLY A 129 -27.83 -7.00 -0.89
N HIS A 130 -27.06 -7.54 0.06
CA HIS A 130 -25.99 -6.81 0.72
C HIS A 130 -24.67 -7.04 -0.01
N ARG A 131 -23.88 -5.96 -0.10
CA ARG A 131 -22.54 -5.98 -0.68
C ARG A 131 -21.52 -6.15 0.44
N HIS A 132 -20.66 -7.14 0.30
CA HIS A 132 -19.56 -7.42 1.22
C HIS A 132 -18.26 -7.57 0.45
N TYR A 133 -17.15 -7.38 1.15
CA TYR A 133 -15.81 -7.40 0.58
C TYR A 133 -14.92 -8.31 1.42
N ASP A 134 -14.25 -9.25 0.75
CA ASP A 134 -13.21 -10.07 1.34
C ASP A 134 -11.85 -9.51 0.93
N ILE A 135 -10.92 -9.36 1.89
CA ILE A 135 -9.56 -8.89 1.64
C ILE A 135 -8.56 -9.91 2.18
N ARG A 136 -7.59 -10.31 1.37
CA ARG A 136 -6.45 -11.17 1.77
C ARG A 136 -5.22 -10.90 0.90
N HIS A 137 -4.09 -11.47 1.27
CA HIS A 137 -2.90 -11.47 0.43
C HIS A 137 -3.12 -12.25 -0.88
N GLN A 138 -2.48 -11.84 -1.98
CA GLN A 138 -2.58 -12.52 -3.27
C GLN A 138 -2.02 -13.94 -3.25
N ASP A 139 -0.92 -14.17 -2.50
CA ASP A 139 -0.37 -15.52 -2.31
C ASP A 139 -1.32 -16.47 -1.55
N ASP A 140 -2.29 -15.92 -0.81
CA ASP A 140 -3.32 -16.69 -0.11
C ASP A 140 -4.58 -16.93 -0.98
N ALA A 141 -4.55 -16.58 -2.28
CA ALA A 141 -5.72 -16.67 -3.14
C ALA A 141 -6.32 -18.08 -3.23
N LYS A 142 -5.48 -19.12 -3.12
CA LYS A 142 -5.89 -20.53 -3.17
C LYS A 142 -5.90 -21.21 -1.80
N VAL A 143 -5.59 -20.47 -0.74
CA VAL A 143 -5.57 -20.98 0.63
C VAL A 143 -7.01 -20.98 1.16
N ALA A 144 -7.38 -22.08 1.81
CA ALA A 144 -8.72 -22.24 2.37
C ALA A 144 -8.95 -21.18 3.48
N PRO A 145 -10.06 -20.44 3.47
CA PRO A 145 -10.29 -19.36 4.44
C PRO A 145 -10.17 -19.82 5.91
N GLU A 146 -10.58 -21.05 6.21
CA GLU A 146 -10.50 -21.64 7.55
C GLU A 146 -9.07 -21.92 8.05
N THR A 147 -8.06 -21.87 7.17
CA THR A 147 -6.64 -21.99 7.54
C THR A 147 -5.95 -20.64 7.68
N LEU A 148 -6.64 -19.53 7.36
CA LEU A 148 -6.12 -18.17 7.49
C LEU A 148 -6.58 -17.56 8.82
N GLU A 149 -5.75 -16.67 9.38
CA GLU A 149 -6.14 -15.87 10.53
C GLU A 149 -7.25 -14.90 10.12
N THR A 150 -8.38 -14.94 10.84
CA THR A 150 -9.56 -14.13 10.52
C THR A 150 -9.57 -12.84 11.34
N HIS A 151 -9.62 -11.70 10.64
CA HIS A 151 -9.77 -10.39 11.23
C HIS A 151 -11.10 -9.75 10.86
N THR A 152 -11.78 -9.14 11.82
CA THR A 152 -13.08 -8.47 11.59
C THR A 152 -13.07 -6.98 11.89
N ASP A 153 -12.07 -6.46 12.62
CA ASP A 153 -11.88 -5.01 12.80
C ASP A 153 -10.84 -4.53 11.78
N PRO A 154 -11.16 -3.58 10.89
CA PRO A 154 -10.20 -2.98 9.97
C PRO A 154 -8.89 -2.50 10.63
N ARG A 155 -8.92 -2.14 11.92
CA ARG A 155 -7.73 -1.67 12.65
C ARG A 155 -6.65 -2.73 12.79
N ASP A 156 -7.00 -4.01 12.74
CA ASP A 156 -6.03 -5.12 12.82
C ASP A 156 -5.03 -5.06 11.66
N ALA A 157 -5.43 -4.48 10.52
CA ALA A 157 -4.57 -4.28 9.36
C ALA A 157 -3.35 -3.39 9.63
N ARG A 158 -3.34 -2.62 10.72
CA ARG A 158 -2.16 -1.84 11.14
C ARG A 158 -1.03 -2.74 11.60
N GLU A 159 -1.35 -3.81 12.35
CA GLU A 159 -0.33 -4.74 12.82
C GLU A 159 0.26 -5.51 11.65
N ILE A 160 -0.62 -6.00 10.76
CA ILE A 160 -0.25 -6.68 9.50
C ILE A 160 0.65 -5.81 8.62
N SER A 161 0.39 -4.49 8.55
CA SER A 161 1.22 -3.60 7.75
C SER A 161 2.50 -3.13 8.44
N THR A 162 2.64 -3.35 9.75
CA THR A 162 3.78 -2.88 10.57
C THR A 162 4.98 -3.81 10.45
N TYR A 163 4.78 -5.12 10.24
CA TYR A 163 5.85 -6.11 10.21
C TYR A 163 5.78 -6.97 8.95
N ASP A 164 6.90 -7.58 8.55
CA ASP A 164 6.96 -8.59 7.49
C ASP A 164 6.81 -10.01 8.04
N ASP A 165 6.80 -11.04 7.18
CA ASP A 165 6.67 -12.46 7.58
C ASP A 165 7.81 -12.95 8.48
N ARG A 166 8.89 -12.17 8.63
CA ARG A 166 10.02 -12.47 9.53
C ARG A 166 9.96 -11.66 10.83
N GLY A 167 8.89 -10.89 11.04
CA GLY A 167 8.71 -10.01 12.20
C GLY A 167 9.57 -8.75 12.15
N ARG A 168 10.16 -8.39 11.01
CA ARG A 168 10.93 -7.15 10.84
C ARG A 168 9.99 -5.99 10.57
N TYR A 169 10.28 -4.83 11.16
CA TYR A 169 9.49 -3.63 10.95
C TYR A 169 9.51 -3.18 9.48
N ARG A 170 8.35 -2.77 8.96
CA ARG A 170 8.14 -2.28 7.59
C ARG A 170 8.00 -0.75 7.60
N PRO A 171 9.12 0.00 7.46
CA PRO A 171 9.06 1.47 7.41
C PRO A 171 8.33 1.95 6.14
N LEU A 172 8.35 1.16 5.07
CA LEU A 172 7.58 1.39 3.85
C LEU A 172 6.45 0.38 3.75
N GLN A 173 5.22 0.81 4.01
CA GLN A 173 4.05 -0.07 3.89
C GLN A 173 3.78 -0.54 2.46
N THR A 174 4.35 0.13 1.46
CA THR A 174 4.26 -0.25 0.05
C THR A 174 5.46 -1.06 -0.44
N ALA A 175 6.38 -1.48 0.43
CA ALA A 175 7.38 -2.49 0.04
C ALA A 175 6.69 -3.85 -0.20
N PRO A 176 7.13 -4.64 -1.20
CA PRO A 176 6.56 -5.94 -1.52
C PRO A 176 6.99 -7.00 -0.48
N SER A 177 6.43 -6.88 0.71
CA SER A 177 6.80 -7.65 1.90
C SER A 177 5.66 -7.72 2.92
N LEU A 178 4.41 -7.49 2.47
CA LEU A 178 3.25 -7.62 3.31
C LEU A 178 3.14 -9.07 3.80
N GLN A 179 2.70 -9.24 5.05
CA GLN A 179 2.54 -10.57 5.61
C GLN A 179 1.50 -11.39 4.84
N THR A 180 1.69 -12.71 4.84
CA THR A 180 0.71 -13.70 4.34
C THR A 180 -0.03 -14.37 5.50
N GLY A 181 -1.04 -15.20 5.21
CA GLY A 181 -1.71 -16.03 6.20
C GLY A 181 -2.94 -15.43 6.89
N TRP A 182 -3.52 -14.34 6.37
CA TRP A 182 -4.65 -13.64 6.99
C TRP A 182 -5.80 -13.37 6.01
N VAL A 183 -6.99 -13.12 6.55
CA VAL A 183 -8.18 -12.71 5.79
C VAL A 183 -9.07 -11.77 6.61
N PHE A 184 -9.60 -10.74 5.95
CA PHE A 184 -10.73 -9.95 6.42
C PHE A 184 -11.99 -10.34 5.63
N PRO A 185 -12.82 -11.27 6.14
CA PRO A 185 -14.01 -11.69 5.44
C PRO A 185 -15.19 -10.75 5.72
N ASN A 186 -16.09 -10.64 4.76
CA ASN A 186 -17.41 -10.04 4.91
C ASN A 186 -17.38 -8.60 5.46
N LEU A 187 -16.42 -7.78 5.01
CA LEU A 187 -16.36 -6.36 5.35
C LEU A 187 -17.49 -5.60 4.63
N ASP A 188 -18.02 -4.57 5.29
CA ASP A 188 -18.85 -3.61 4.58
C ASP A 188 -17.98 -2.64 3.73
N ALA A 189 -18.63 -1.80 2.93
CA ALA A 189 -17.95 -0.85 2.05
C ALA A 189 -16.99 0.12 2.77
N ARG A 190 -17.36 0.58 3.98
CA ARG A 190 -16.55 1.52 4.74
C ARG A 190 -15.35 0.80 5.33
N ASP A 191 -15.58 -0.36 5.92
CA ASP A 191 -14.54 -1.14 6.56
C ASP A 191 -13.53 -1.66 5.52
N ALA A 192 -13.98 -2.07 4.33
CA ALA A 192 -13.10 -2.45 3.23
C ALA A 192 -12.10 -1.34 2.84
N VAL A 193 -12.59 -0.10 2.65
CA VAL A 193 -11.68 1.02 2.27
C VAL A 193 -10.82 1.50 3.43
N GLU A 194 -11.26 1.35 4.68
CA GLU A 194 -10.43 1.63 5.87
C GLU A 194 -9.31 0.59 6.02
N THR A 195 -9.61 -0.71 5.86
CA THR A 195 -8.61 -1.79 5.85
C THR A 195 -7.54 -1.52 4.79
N ILE A 196 -7.94 -1.21 3.55
CA ILE A 196 -6.98 -0.88 2.47
C ILE A 196 -6.17 0.36 2.81
N ASN A 197 -6.77 1.37 3.47
CA ASN A 197 -6.04 2.56 3.88
C ASN A 197 -5.03 2.31 5.01
N PHE A 198 -5.23 1.29 5.85
CA PHE A 198 -4.22 0.87 6.84
C PHE A 198 -3.09 0.03 6.23
N LEU A 199 -3.40 -0.74 5.18
CA LEU A 199 -2.40 -1.53 4.45
C LEU A 199 -1.57 -0.65 3.51
N TYR A 200 -2.23 0.20 2.73
CA TYR A 200 -1.62 1.08 1.73
C TYR A 200 -2.20 2.50 1.81
N PRO A 201 -1.72 3.33 2.75
CA PRO A 201 -2.23 4.68 2.93
C PRO A 201 -2.14 5.53 1.66
N ALA A 202 -3.19 6.32 1.45
CA ALA A 202 -3.35 7.24 0.32
C ALA A 202 -3.36 6.57 -1.08
N SER A 203 -3.28 5.24 -1.20
CA SER A 203 -3.32 4.54 -2.49
C SER A 203 -4.62 4.84 -3.25
N ILE A 204 -5.77 4.68 -2.60
CA ILE A 204 -7.11 4.94 -3.18
C ILE A 204 -7.29 6.40 -3.64
N PRO A 205 -7.05 7.43 -2.79
CA PRO A 205 -7.24 8.80 -3.23
C PRO A 205 -6.28 9.21 -4.35
N ASN A 206 -5.01 8.83 -4.28
CA ASN A 206 -4.03 9.17 -5.32
C ASN A 206 -4.35 8.52 -6.67
N TRP A 207 -4.70 7.23 -6.66
CA TRP A 207 -5.18 6.55 -7.87
C TRP A 207 -6.42 7.22 -8.49
N ASN A 208 -7.37 7.63 -7.65
CA ASN A 208 -8.56 8.30 -8.17
C ASN A 208 -8.23 9.71 -8.69
N LEU A 209 -7.34 10.47 -8.04
CA LEU A 209 -6.91 11.79 -8.51
C LEU A 209 -6.22 11.68 -9.87
N GLU A 210 -5.29 10.74 -10.02
CA GLU A 210 -4.59 10.48 -11.28
C GLU A 210 -5.55 10.21 -12.44
N ARG A 211 -6.52 9.31 -12.23
CA ARG A 211 -7.51 8.96 -13.26
C ARG A 211 -8.38 10.13 -13.69
N ASN A 212 -8.47 11.19 -12.89
CA ASN A 212 -9.21 12.40 -13.20
C ASN A 212 -8.29 13.56 -13.66
N GLY A 213 -6.97 13.33 -13.80
CA GLY A 213 -6.00 14.38 -14.15
C GLY A 213 -5.84 15.44 -13.05
N GLU A 214 -6.10 15.06 -11.79
CA GLU A 214 -6.07 15.95 -10.62
C GLU A 214 -4.95 15.59 -9.63
N LEU A 215 -4.09 14.62 -9.94
CA LEU A 215 -2.96 14.26 -9.08
C LEU A 215 -1.93 15.39 -9.11
N ASP A 216 -1.65 15.98 -7.96
CA ASP A 216 -0.56 16.92 -7.80
C ASP A 216 0.75 16.14 -7.59
N ILE A 217 1.72 16.39 -8.45
CA ILE A 217 3.03 15.74 -8.38
C ILE A 217 4.03 16.76 -7.85
N THR A 218 4.79 16.36 -6.83
CA THR A 218 5.95 17.11 -6.38
C THR A 218 7.20 16.37 -6.88
N HIS A 219 7.94 17.05 -7.74
CA HIS A 219 9.18 16.55 -8.33
C HIS A 219 10.37 16.66 -7.37
N TRP A 220 11.46 15.94 -7.66
CA TRP A 220 12.66 15.85 -6.84
C TRP A 220 13.15 17.21 -6.33
N ARG A 221 13.37 18.16 -7.26
CA ARG A 221 13.87 19.51 -6.93
C ARG A 221 13.03 20.20 -5.86
N GLU A 222 11.71 20.18 -6.03
CA GLU A 222 10.79 20.82 -5.09
C GLU A 222 10.81 20.10 -3.72
N THR A 223 10.92 18.77 -3.71
CA THR A 223 11.02 18.01 -2.45
C THR A 223 12.32 18.30 -1.70
N VAL A 224 13.46 18.34 -2.38
CA VAL A 224 14.76 18.57 -1.73
C VAL A 224 14.93 20.00 -1.25
N GLU A 225 14.40 20.99 -1.98
CA GLU A 225 14.40 22.42 -1.58
C GLU A 225 13.63 22.67 -0.28
N ARG A 226 12.69 21.78 0.09
CA ARG A 226 11.97 21.83 1.38
C ARG A 226 12.74 21.22 2.54
N GLN A 227 13.79 20.44 2.27
CA GLN A 227 14.55 19.77 3.33
C GLN A 227 15.44 20.77 4.07
N THR A 228 15.53 20.61 5.38
CA THR A 228 16.33 21.49 6.23
C THR A 228 17.09 20.66 7.27
N GLY A 229 18.01 21.30 8.00
CA GLY A 229 18.82 20.62 9.02
C GLY A 229 19.69 19.52 8.40
N ILE A 230 19.72 18.35 9.04
CA ILE A 230 20.60 17.23 8.61
C ILE A 230 20.29 16.70 7.20
N TYR A 231 19.10 16.99 6.65
CA TYR A 231 18.68 16.56 5.31
C TYR A 231 18.89 17.64 4.25
N GLY A 232 19.28 18.87 4.62
CA GLY A 232 19.52 19.95 3.65
C GLY A 232 20.61 19.62 2.63
N VAL A 233 21.59 18.80 3.01
CA VAL A 233 22.67 18.34 2.12
C VAL A 233 22.16 17.62 0.87
N VAL A 234 20.96 17.02 0.89
CA VAL A 234 20.40 16.29 -0.25
C VAL A 234 20.21 17.17 -1.50
N GLU A 235 20.11 18.49 -1.33
CA GLU A 235 20.07 19.43 -2.47
C GLU A 235 21.37 19.41 -3.30
N GLU A 236 22.49 19.03 -2.69
CA GLU A 236 23.82 18.96 -3.32
C GLU A 236 24.01 17.69 -4.16
N LEU A 237 23.09 16.71 -4.08
CA LEU A 237 23.18 15.48 -4.85
C LEU A 237 23.17 15.77 -6.37
N PRO A 238 24.17 15.30 -7.13
CA PRO A 238 24.23 15.54 -8.57
C PRO A 238 22.98 15.04 -9.30
N ARG A 239 22.54 15.76 -10.34
CA ARG A 239 21.40 15.37 -11.19
C ARG A 239 21.50 13.93 -11.71
N SER A 240 22.69 13.50 -12.10
CA SER A 240 22.92 12.13 -12.60
C SER A 240 22.69 11.08 -11.51
N ALA A 241 23.04 11.37 -10.27
CA ALA A 241 22.86 10.45 -9.16
C ALA A 241 21.37 10.24 -8.82
N VAL A 242 20.49 11.18 -9.16
CA VAL A 242 19.03 11.00 -8.98
C VAL A 242 18.48 9.86 -9.84
N GLU A 243 19.11 9.55 -10.99
CA GLU A 243 18.76 8.34 -11.77
C GLU A 243 19.01 7.08 -10.94
N TRP A 244 20.18 6.98 -10.31
CA TRP A 244 20.54 5.84 -9.46
C TRP A 244 19.68 5.75 -8.20
N VAL A 245 19.28 6.89 -7.63
CA VAL A 245 18.30 6.94 -6.53
C VAL A 245 16.98 6.30 -6.96
N ALA A 246 16.46 6.69 -8.13
CA ALA A 246 15.21 6.16 -8.64
C ALA A 246 15.34 4.66 -8.96
N GLU A 247 16.42 4.23 -9.61
CA GLU A 247 16.70 2.83 -9.94
C GLU A 247 16.86 1.95 -8.69
N ALA A 248 17.52 2.45 -7.65
CA ALA A 248 17.75 1.70 -6.42
C ALA A 248 16.51 1.61 -5.51
N CYS A 249 15.68 2.65 -5.46
CA CYS A 249 14.58 2.73 -4.49
C CYS A 249 13.17 2.56 -5.07
N CYS A 250 12.96 2.91 -6.33
CA CYS A 250 11.62 3.14 -6.89
C CYS A 250 11.25 2.13 -7.98
N VAL A 251 11.74 0.91 -7.84
CA VAL A 251 11.43 -0.22 -8.72
C VAL A 251 10.45 -1.18 -8.04
N ASP A 252 9.77 -2.02 -8.84
CA ASP A 252 8.69 -2.89 -8.35
C ASP A 252 9.16 -3.91 -7.27
N SER A 253 10.45 -4.27 -7.26
CA SER A 253 11.03 -5.13 -6.21
C SER A 253 11.21 -4.41 -4.86
N GLN A 254 11.15 -3.09 -4.83
CA GLN A 254 11.33 -2.26 -3.63
C GLN A 254 10.05 -1.52 -3.23
N CYS A 255 9.18 -1.19 -4.19
CA CYS A 255 7.96 -0.43 -3.92
C CYS A 255 6.84 -0.77 -4.92
N LEU A 256 5.64 -1.03 -4.41
CA LEU A 256 4.42 -1.33 -5.18
C LEU A 256 3.77 -0.10 -5.83
N LYS A 257 4.30 1.11 -5.58
CA LYS A 257 3.79 2.35 -6.17
C LYS A 257 4.52 2.61 -7.48
N ARG A 258 3.79 3.11 -8.49
CA ARG A 258 4.40 3.67 -9.69
C ARG A 258 4.87 5.10 -9.47
N ARG A 259 6.16 5.38 -9.62
CA ARG A 259 6.75 6.72 -9.49
C ARG A 259 6.26 7.64 -10.61
N GLU A 260 5.59 8.72 -10.22
CA GLU A 260 5.16 9.80 -11.12
C GLU A 260 6.05 11.05 -11.00
N TRP A 261 6.67 11.27 -9.84
CA TRP A 261 7.62 12.38 -9.66
C TRP A 261 8.86 12.18 -10.51
N GLN A 262 9.42 13.24 -11.08
CA GLN A 262 10.63 13.25 -11.92
C GLN A 262 11.68 14.20 -11.33
N TYR A 263 12.74 14.56 -12.05
CA TYR A 263 13.69 15.56 -11.53
C TYR A 263 13.02 16.93 -11.36
N THR A 264 12.36 17.40 -12.43
CA THR A 264 11.43 18.54 -12.46
C THR A 264 10.26 18.20 -13.42
N ASP A 265 9.30 19.11 -13.60
CA ASP A 265 8.24 18.95 -14.61
C ASP A 265 8.81 18.79 -16.03
N ASP A 266 9.89 19.52 -16.33
CA ASP A 266 10.51 19.59 -17.67
C ASP A 266 11.73 18.66 -17.84
N ASP A 267 12.18 17.99 -16.77
CA ASP A 267 13.35 17.10 -16.75
C ASP A 267 12.96 15.72 -16.21
N GLN A 268 12.81 14.78 -17.13
CA GLN A 268 12.36 13.42 -16.88
C GLN A 268 13.54 12.53 -16.49
N LEU A 269 13.32 11.60 -15.57
CA LEU A 269 14.28 10.54 -15.25
C LEU A 269 14.12 9.40 -16.26
N GLU A 270 15.25 8.81 -16.65
CA GLU A 270 15.28 7.64 -17.55
C GLU A 270 15.00 6.34 -16.79
N ALA A 271 15.31 6.29 -15.49
CA ALA A 271 14.99 5.15 -14.63
C ALA A 271 13.50 4.81 -14.69
N ASP A 272 13.15 3.53 -14.84
CA ASP A 272 11.75 3.09 -14.86
C ASP A 272 11.05 3.47 -13.55
N GLY A 273 9.84 4.01 -13.65
CA GLY A 273 9.01 4.37 -12.51
C GLY A 273 8.24 3.19 -11.92
N GLY A 274 8.37 2.00 -12.49
CA GLY A 274 7.66 0.80 -12.05
C GLY A 274 6.26 0.69 -12.65
N THR A 275 5.59 -0.43 -12.35
CA THR A 275 4.30 -0.80 -12.97
C THR A 275 3.13 -0.81 -11.99
N GLY A 276 3.37 -0.37 -10.75
CA GLY A 276 2.39 -0.29 -9.67
C GLY A 276 1.03 0.31 -10.08
N THR A 277 -0.05 -0.27 -9.54
CA THR A 277 -1.43 0.12 -9.87
C THR A 277 -1.76 1.56 -9.43
N PHE A 278 -1.17 2.02 -8.32
CA PHE A 278 -1.43 3.35 -7.76
C PHE A 278 -0.14 4.20 -7.72
N PRO A 279 -0.25 5.53 -7.92
CA PRO A 279 0.92 6.38 -8.12
C PRO A 279 1.61 6.83 -6.83
N CYS A 280 2.91 7.08 -6.96
CA CYS A 280 3.78 7.77 -6.02
C CYS A 280 4.04 9.18 -6.54
N ARG A 281 3.38 10.16 -5.91
CA ARG A 281 3.39 11.56 -6.37
C ARG A 281 4.58 12.39 -5.88
N GLU A 282 5.40 11.87 -4.98
CA GLU A 282 6.50 12.61 -4.34
C GLU A 282 7.57 11.63 -3.80
N PRO A 283 8.88 11.96 -3.85
CA PRO A 283 9.92 11.20 -3.14
C PRO A 283 9.58 11.00 -1.66
N CYS A 284 9.60 9.75 -1.20
CA CYS A 284 9.24 9.44 0.18
C CYS A 284 10.40 9.71 1.16
N SER A 285 10.10 9.71 2.45
CA SER A 285 11.11 9.94 3.51
C SER A 285 12.27 8.95 3.47
N LEU A 286 12.05 7.69 3.06
CA LEU A 286 13.12 6.70 2.92
C LEU A 286 14.06 7.03 1.76
N VAL A 287 13.52 7.51 0.64
CA VAL A 287 14.32 8.00 -0.48
C VAL A 287 15.18 9.18 -0.03
N ILE A 288 14.61 10.14 0.70
CA ILE A 288 15.37 11.29 1.23
C ILE A 288 16.46 10.85 2.22
N ALA A 289 16.15 9.90 3.10
CA ALA A 289 17.12 9.38 4.06
C ALA A 289 18.29 8.64 3.38
N ALA A 290 17.99 7.79 2.39
CA ALA A 290 19.01 7.11 1.59
C ALA A 290 19.86 8.12 0.80
N SER A 291 19.20 9.11 0.18
CA SER A 291 19.85 10.16 -0.60
C SER A 291 20.79 11.02 0.22
N ARG A 292 20.49 11.27 1.50
CA ARG A 292 21.44 11.93 2.41
C ARG A 292 22.74 11.13 2.54
N ARG A 293 22.65 9.81 2.68
CA ARG A 293 23.85 8.96 2.79
C ARG A 293 24.62 8.94 1.46
N TRP A 294 23.91 8.84 0.34
CA TRP A 294 24.53 8.85 -0.99
C TRP A 294 25.15 10.20 -1.34
N THR A 295 24.57 11.32 -0.91
CA THR A 295 25.18 12.64 -1.14
C THR A 295 26.55 12.72 -0.49
N LYS A 296 26.68 12.27 0.76
CA LYS A 296 27.97 12.20 1.45
C LYS A 296 28.97 11.27 0.75
N LEU A 297 28.51 10.17 0.14
CA LEU A 297 29.35 9.26 -0.61
C LEU A 297 29.83 9.90 -1.93
N GLU A 298 28.97 10.61 -2.63
CA GLU A 298 29.29 11.30 -3.88
C GLU A 298 30.15 12.57 -3.68
N GLU A 299 30.20 13.11 -2.46
CA GLU A 299 31.16 14.16 -2.08
C GLU A 299 32.60 13.64 -1.96
N GLU A 300 32.79 12.34 -1.78
CA GLU A 300 34.12 11.73 -1.71
C GLU A 300 34.80 11.75 -3.08
N ASN A 301 36.11 11.99 -3.08
CA ASN A 301 36.87 11.94 -4.33
C ASN A 301 37.19 10.49 -4.67
N GLU A 302 36.93 10.10 -5.91
CA GLU A 302 37.32 8.79 -6.43
C GLU A 302 38.82 8.56 -6.22
N ARG A 303 39.15 7.34 -5.77
CA ARG A 303 40.52 6.86 -5.58
C ARG A 303 40.70 5.52 -6.29
N THR A 304 41.90 5.27 -6.78
CA THR A 304 42.26 3.97 -7.34
C THR A 304 42.84 3.07 -6.26
N TYR A 305 42.24 1.90 -6.09
CA TYR A 305 42.75 0.84 -5.22
C TYR A 305 43.18 -0.35 -6.08
N GLU A 306 44.41 -0.84 -5.90
CA GLU A 306 44.95 -1.95 -6.67
C GLU A 306 45.17 -3.19 -5.79
N PHE A 307 44.71 -4.35 -6.26
CA PHE A 307 44.96 -5.66 -5.69
C PHE A 307 44.61 -6.76 -6.71
N ASP A 308 45.20 -7.95 -6.55
CA ASP A 308 45.05 -9.05 -7.51
C ASP A 308 43.91 -10.01 -7.14
N LEU A 309 42.95 -10.18 -8.05
CA LEU A 309 41.91 -11.21 -7.98
C LEU A 309 42.07 -12.22 -9.11
N THR A 310 41.73 -13.48 -8.86
CA THR A 310 41.45 -14.43 -9.95
C THR A 310 40.10 -14.08 -10.59
N PRO A 311 39.86 -14.45 -11.87
CA PRO A 311 38.58 -14.19 -12.53
C PRO A 311 37.38 -14.65 -11.70
N SER A 312 37.43 -15.87 -11.15
CA SER A 312 36.34 -16.41 -10.33
C SER A 312 36.12 -15.69 -9.00
N GLU A 313 37.14 -15.03 -8.45
CA GLU A 313 36.97 -14.21 -7.24
C GLU A 313 36.31 -12.87 -7.58
N LYS A 314 36.68 -12.27 -8.72
CA LYS A 314 36.03 -11.05 -9.21
C LYS A 314 34.57 -11.32 -9.55
N ASP A 315 34.29 -12.39 -10.29
CA ASP A 315 32.92 -12.82 -10.62
C ASP A 315 32.10 -13.08 -9.34
N GLN A 316 32.75 -13.63 -8.30
CA GLN A 316 32.09 -13.87 -7.01
C GLN A 316 31.74 -12.56 -6.29
N LEU A 317 32.59 -11.54 -6.32
CA LEU A 317 32.29 -10.24 -5.72
C LEU A 317 31.10 -9.56 -6.40
N GLU A 318 31.04 -9.62 -7.73
CA GLU A 318 29.89 -9.10 -8.50
C GLU A 318 28.60 -9.84 -8.15
N ALA A 319 28.64 -11.17 -8.11
CA ALA A 319 27.49 -11.97 -7.71
C ALA A 319 27.01 -11.67 -6.27
N ILE A 320 27.92 -11.31 -5.36
CA ILE A 320 27.56 -10.86 -4.01
C ILE A 320 26.82 -9.53 -4.05
N ILE A 321 27.30 -8.55 -4.84
CA ILE A 321 26.66 -7.25 -5.01
C ILE A 321 25.23 -7.45 -5.55
N ASP A 322 25.08 -8.21 -6.64
CA ASP A 322 23.79 -8.46 -7.27
C ASP A 322 22.82 -9.18 -6.31
N ALA A 323 23.28 -10.22 -5.61
CA ALA A 323 22.42 -10.96 -4.70
C ALA A 323 21.95 -10.12 -3.49
N VAL A 324 22.79 -9.21 -2.99
CA VAL A 324 22.41 -8.29 -1.91
C VAL A 324 21.46 -7.21 -2.44
N ALA A 325 21.76 -6.62 -3.59
CA ALA A 325 20.91 -5.60 -4.22
C ALA A 325 19.50 -6.14 -4.53
N ASP A 326 19.41 -7.39 -5.01
CA ASP A 326 18.15 -8.06 -5.30
C ASP A 326 17.44 -8.62 -4.06
N GLY A 327 18.07 -8.61 -2.88
CA GLY A 327 17.53 -9.23 -1.66
C GLY A 327 17.44 -10.76 -1.69
N ARG A 328 18.19 -11.42 -2.59
CA ARG A 328 18.12 -12.89 -2.83
C ARG A 328 19.04 -13.72 -1.96
N THR A 329 19.71 -13.11 -0.97
CA THR A 329 20.70 -13.83 -0.14
C THR A 329 20.09 -14.99 0.65
N ASP A 330 18.83 -14.88 1.07
CA ASP A 330 18.15 -15.93 1.85
C ASP A 330 17.60 -17.06 0.99
N GLU A 331 17.57 -16.90 -0.32
CA GLU A 331 17.15 -17.94 -1.27
C GLU A 331 18.26 -18.96 -1.53
N ILE A 332 19.52 -18.54 -1.32
CA ILE A 332 20.71 -19.34 -1.61
C ILE A 332 21.00 -20.26 -0.43
N ARG A 333 20.81 -21.57 -0.62
CA ARG A 333 21.00 -22.56 0.45
C ARG A 333 22.48 -22.85 0.66
N GLU A 334 22.81 -23.39 1.83
CA GLU A 334 24.20 -23.69 2.20
C GLU A 334 24.86 -24.67 1.22
N ALA A 335 24.08 -25.62 0.68
CA ALA A 335 24.54 -26.62 -0.28
C ALA A 335 24.67 -26.10 -1.73
N ASP A 336 24.15 -24.91 -2.04
CA ASP A 336 24.21 -24.31 -3.38
C ASP A 336 25.58 -23.65 -3.63
N VAL A 337 26.66 -24.40 -3.38
CA VAL A 337 28.06 -23.93 -3.42
C VAL A 337 28.55 -23.46 -4.79
N TYR A 338 27.73 -23.58 -5.83
CA TYR A 338 28.01 -23.06 -7.16
C TYR A 338 27.54 -21.62 -7.34
N GLU A 339 26.58 -21.16 -6.53
CA GLU A 339 26.10 -19.78 -6.52
C GLU A 339 27.15 -18.84 -5.93
N GLY A 340 27.43 -17.71 -6.60
CA GLY A 340 28.51 -16.80 -6.23
C GLY A 340 28.35 -16.21 -4.82
N ALA A 341 27.14 -15.81 -4.45
CA ALA A 341 26.83 -15.24 -3.13
C ALA A 341 26.61 -16.27 -2.02
N ASN A 342 26.81 -17.57 -2.28
CA ASN A 342 26.69 -18.62 -1.27
C ASN A 342 27.55 -18.34 -0.03
N GLN A 343 26.98 -18.56 1.16
CA GLN A 343 27.61 -18.21 2.42
C GLN A 343 28.98 -18.87 2.65
N TYR A 344 29.16 -20.15 2.29
CA TYR A 344 30.46 -20.84 2.46
C TYR A 344 31.52 -20.29 1.52
N ARG A 345 31.16 -19.96 0.28
CA ARG A 345 32.07 -19.32 -0.66
C ARG A 345 32.48 -17.93 -0.18
N THR A 346 31.53 -17.12 0.28
CA THR A 346 31.81 -15.77 0.78
C THR A 346 32.72 -15.81 2.01
N ARG A 347 32.52 -16.79 2.91
CA ARG A 347 33.41 -17.03 4.06
C ARG A 347 34.81 -17.47 3.64
N PHE A 348 34.93 -18.34 2.63
CA PHE A 348 36.22 -18.75 2.10
C PHE A 348 36.96 -17.58 1.44
N LEU A 349 36.28 -16.78 0.63
CA LEU A 349 36.83 -15.57 0.01
C LEU A 349 37.32 -14.60 1.08
N ARG A 350 36.51 -14.34 2.11
CA ARG A 350 36.89 -13.51 3.25
C ARG A 350 38.15 -14.02 3.95
N ALA A 351 38.23 -15.32 4.25
CA ALA A 351 39.40 -15.92 4.90
C ALA A 351 40.68 -15.84 4.06
N LYS A 352 40.54 -15.81 2.73
CA LYS A 352 41.66 -15.68 1.81
C LYS A 352 42.08 -14.23 1.57
N ARG A 353 41.12 -13.30 1.52
CA ARG A 353 41.33 -11.94 1.01
C ARG A 353 41.28 -10.85 2.06
N ILE A 354 40.65 -11.06 3.21
CA ILE A 354 40.66 -10.07 4.29
C ILE A 354 41.82 -10.38 5.23
N ASP A 355 42.71 -9.41 5.42
CA ASP A 355 43.83 -9.53 6.36
C ASP A 355 43.40 -9.35 7.83
N ASP A 356 44.34 -9.49 8.75
CA ASP A 356 44.07 -9.38 10.19
C ASP A 356 43.62 -7.96 10.62
N GLU A 357 43.86 -6.94 9.78
CA GLU A 357 43.42 -5.55 9.97
C GLU A 357 42.06 -5.27 9.31
N GLY A 358 41.44 -6.28 8.68
CA GLY A 358 40.15 -6.13 8.00
C GLY A 358 40.23 -5.59 6.58
N ARG A 359 41.42 -5.48 5.99
CA ARG A 359 41.64 -4.88 4.66
C ARG A 359 41.51 -5.90 3.54
N LEU A 360 40.92 -5.48 2.43
CA LEU A 360 40.83 -6.29 1.22
C LEU A 360 42.19 -6.40 0.54
N SER A 361 42.73 -7.62 0.52
CA SER A 361 44.06 -8.00 0.02
C SER A 361 45.21 -7.17 0.58
N GLY A 362 45.07 -6.67 1.82
CA GLY A 362 46.08 -5.83 2.48
C GLY A 362 46.13 -4.38 2.00
N THR A 363 45.25 -3.97 1.09
CA THR A 363 45.20 -2.60 0.55
C THR A 363 44.46 -1.68 1.55
N PRO A 364 45.12 -0.62 2.09
CA PRO A 364 44.47 0.33 3.00
C PRO A 364 43.37 1.15 2.30
N THR A 365 42.23 1.36 2.98
CA THR A 365 41.13 2.20 2.49
C THR A 365 41.48 3.69 2.57
N GLU A 366 42.10 4.12 3.67
CA GLU A 366 42.66 5.46 3.82
C GLU A 366 44.17 5.44 3.62
N PRO A 367 44.78 6.55 3.16
CA PRO A 367 46.23 6.67 3.11
C PRO A 367 46.78 6.42 4.51
N LEU A 368 47.80 5.56 4.61
CA LEU A 368 48.56 5.44 5.85
C LEU A 368 49.08 6.84 6.18
N ALA A 369 48.59 7.43 7.28
CA ALA A 369 49.10 8.71 7.75
C ALA A 369 50.62 8.57 7.82
N GLU A 370 51.33 9.32 6.97
CA GLU A 370 52.78 9.41 7.08
C GLU A 370 53.08 9.78 8.52
N SER A 371 53.93 8.99 9.18
CA SER A 371 54.30 9.18 10.58
C SER A 371 55.03 10.52 10.73
N SER A 372 54.27 11.60 10.76
CA SER A 372 54.67 12.89 11.23
C SER A 372 54.48 12.82 12.74
N THR A 373 55.58 12.62 13.44
CA THR A 373 55.69 13.01 14.84
C THR A 373 55.37 14.50 14.91
N ASN A 374 54.13 14.85 15.24
CA ASN A 374 53.77 16.03 16.00
C ASN A 374 52.34 15.90 16.54
N ASP A 375 52.23 16.29 17.80
CA ASP A 375 51.08 16.21 18.69
C ASP A 375 49.76 16.79 18.16
N GLU A 376 48.68 16.16 18.63
CA GLU A 376 47.34 16.71 18.92
C GLU A 376 46.55 17.37 17.77
N GLN A 377 45.67 16.57 17.14
CA GLN A 377 44.21 16.78 17.21
C GLN A 377 43.48 15.59 16.59
N GLN A 378 42.86 14.79 17.45
CA GLN A 378 42.04 13.66 17.08
C GLN A 378 40.67 14.19 16.66
N THR A 379 40.48 14.47 15.36
CA THR A 379 39.13 14.58 14.79
C THR A 379 38.57 13.17 14.69
N VAL A 380 37.85 12.76 15.73
CA VAL A 380 36.91 11.66 15.67
C VAL A 380 35.86 12.07 14.64
N MET A 381 35.83 11.39 13.49
CA MET A 381 34.64 11.35 12.66
C MET A 381 33.57 10.68 13.52
N ASP A 382 32.60 11.46 13.98
CA ASP A 382 31.38 10.94 14.60
C ASP A 382 30.61 10.13 13.55
N ASP A 383 30.92 8.83 13.42
CA ASP A 383 30.02 7.81 12.90
C ASP A 383 28.93 7.49 13.94
N ALA A 384 28.29 8.54 14.46
CA ALA A 384 27.08 8.44 15.27
C ALA A 384 25.84 8.56 14.36
N ASP A 385 25.77 7.74 13.31
CA ASP A 385 24.56 7.50 12.52
C ASP A 385 24.20 6.00 12.59
N ASN A 386 24.37 5.38 13.77
CA ASN A 386 23.84 4.06 14.06
C ASN A 386 22.60 4.21 14.95
N ASP A 387 21.51 4.76 14.39
CA ASP A 387 20.17 4.67 14.96
C ASP A 387 19.67 3.23 14.81
N VAL A 388 20.28 2.32 15.57
CA VAL A 388 19.61 1.08 15.95
C VAL A 388 18.55 1.48 16.95
N ALA A 389 17.29 1.55 16.51
CA ALA A 389 16.15 1.58 17.40
C ALA A 389 16.09 0.27 18.19
N THR A 390 16.90 0.14 19.24
CA THR A 390 16.67 -0.85 20.29
C THR A 390 15.46 -0.39 21.08
N SER A 391 14.28 -0.91 20.73
CA SER A 391 13.11 -0.85 21.61
C SER A 391 13.42 -1.69 22.85
N GLY A 392 13.94 -1.02 23.89
CA GLY A 392 14.19 -1.60 25.20
C GLY A 392 12.88 -2.12 25.79
N ASN A 393 12.77 -3.43 25.83
CA ASN A 393 11.77 -4.14 26.60
C ASN A 393 12.32 -4.28 28.02
N GLU A 394 11.90 -3.43 28.96
CA GLU A 394 12.10 -3.70 30.39
C GLU A 394 10.84 -3.46 31.22
N PRO A 395 10.55 -4.36 32.17
CA PRO A 395 9.28 -4.41 32.89
C PRO A 395 9.33 -3.53 34.14
N HIS A 396 8.30 -2.71 34.36
CA HIS A 396 8.16 -1.93 35.58
C HIS A 396 7.34 -2.71 36.62
N ASP A 397 8.01 -3.18 37.68
CA ASP A 397 7.41 -3.73 38.88
C ASP A 397 8.02 -3.08 40.15
N GLY A 398 7.15 -2.75 41.11
CA GLY A 398 7.47 -2.37 42.52
C GLY A 398 7.56 -0.87 42.81
N ALA A 399 6.52 -0.21 43.36
CA ALA A 399 6.24 -0.01 44.80
C ALA A 399 7.30 0.87 45.52
N ASP A 400 7.00 1.92 46.29
CA ASP A 400 6.00 1.95 47.36
C ASP A 400 5.71 3.36 47.96
N HIS A 401 4.51 3.48 48.55
CA HIS A 401 4.03 4.32 49.68
C HIS A 401 4.09 5.87 49.71
N SER A 402 2.90 6.52 49.75
CA SER A 402 2.22 6.91 51.03
C SER A 402 0.93 7.76 50.86
N SER A 403 -0.20 7.19 51.30
CA SER A 403 -1.32 7.74 52.10
C SER A 403 -2.02 9.08 51.75
N GLN A 404 -3.35 9.04 51.52
CA GLN A 404 -4.39 9.39 52.53
C GLN A 404 -5.85 9.28 51.97
N SER A 405 -6.63 8.40 52.61
CA SER A 405 -8.06 8.49 53.03
C SER A 405 -9.14 9.12 52.14
N ALA A 406 -10.17 8.33 51.81
CA ALA A 406 -11.59 8.62 52.14
C ALA A 406 -12.52 7.40 51.88
N GLU A 407 -13.02 6.87 52.98
CA GLU A 407 -14.32 6.25 53.28
C GLU A 407 -15.20 5.59 52.19
N ALA A 408 -15.56 4.34 52.53
CA ALA A 408 -16.51 3.47 51.88
C ALA A 408 -17.98 3.85 52.16
N ASN A 409 -18.87 3.48 51.23
CA ASN A 409 -20.26 3.17 51.54
C ASN A 409 -20.89 2.29 50.45
N GLY A 410 -21.49 1.16 50.90
CA GLY A 410 -22.61 0.40 50.32
C GLY A 410 -22.42 -0.23 48.93
N GLU A 411 -22.93 -1.40 48.58
CA GLU A 411 -23.84 -2.32 49.26
C GLU A 411 -23.88 -3.55 48.34
N ALA A 412 -23.56 -4.73 48.87
CA ALA A 412 -23.64 -5.99 48.14
C ALA A 412 -25.05 -6.56 48.27
N SER A 413 -25.69 -6.80 47.13
CA SER A 413 -26.93 -7.58 47.05
C SER A 413 -26.55 -9.05 46.83
N LYS A 414 -27.08 -9.94 47.69
CA LYS A 414 -27.24 -11.36 47.39
C LYS A 414 -28.48 -11.92 48.09
N ASP A 415 -29.15 -12.75 47.29
CA ASP A 415 -30.05 -13.84 47.65
C ASP A 415 -31.51 -13.48 48.03
N GLU A 416 -32.40 -13.56 47.02
CA GLU A 416 -33.46 -14.59 46.93
C GLU A 416 -33.88 -14.83 45.47
#